data_AF-A0A0N5C301-F1
#
_entry.id   AF-A0A0N5C301-F1
#
_cell.length_a   1.000
_cell.length_b   1.000
_cell.length_c   1.000
_cell.angle_alpha   90.00
_cell.angle_beta   90.00
_cell.angle_gamma   90.00
#
_symmetry.space_group_name_H-M   'P 1'
#
loop_
_entity.id
_entity.type
_entity.pdbx_description
1 polymer ?
#
loop_
_entity_poly.entity_id
_entity_poly.type
_entity_poly.pdbx_seq_one_letter_code
_entity_poly.pdbx_strand_id
1 'polypeptide(L)'
;MMNTYVDFNPYTSIPAPPPRRFFIVTLAGPKWYLKNPSTHHYWNKIWHNCNGGCFYQNNFGYTKQHFLDEVNRYRYIFGHNPLKISNKLYTLAQFRAELMNEDNKLLPNRDKQNNEIIFYAPYGYGMYAIKILFDDTYFSHKKLNRKAAEVGNGFAGLLSYDQRYVGFGLSRSINGTYGCIKYSSKP
;
A
#
# COMPACT_ATOMS: atom_id res chain seq x y z
N MET A 1 -23.78 -40.82 31.89
CA MET A 1 -23.46 -39.81 30.87
C MET A 1 -22.22 -39.06 31.33
N MET A 2 -21.06 -39.37 30.77
CA MET A 2 -19.80 -38.68 31.07
C MET A 2 -19.73 -37.40 30.23
N ASN A 3 -19.81 -36.24 30.87
CA ASN A 3 -19.48 -34.97 30.25
C ASN A 3 -17.96 -34.87 30.10
N THR A 4 -17.47 -34.94 28.87
CA THR A 4 -16.10 -34.60 28.53
C THR A 4 -15.99 -33.09 28.39
N TYR A 5 -15.36 -32.42 29.35
CA TYR A 5 -14.82 -31.09 29.15
C TYR A 5 -13.36 -31.20 28.71
N VAL A 6 -12.98 -30.42 27.71
CA VAL A 6 -11.58 -30.29 27.27
C VAL A 6 -10.92 -29.25 28.16
N ASP A 7 -9.97 -29.68 28.97
CA ASP A 7 -9.14 -28.81 29.80
C ASP A 7 -7.97 -28.27 28.97
N PHE A 8 -7.87 -26.95 28.86
CA PHE A 8 -6.72 -26.28 28.24
C PHE A 8 -5.84 -25.66 29.34
N ASN A 9 -4.73 -26.32 29.65
CA ASN A 9 -3.66 -25.80 30.50
C ASN A 9 -2.30 -26.14 29.82
N PRO A 10 -1.29 -25.25 29.76
CA PRO A 10 -1.01 -24.16 30.70
C PRO A 10 -1.54 -22.77 30.33
N TYR A 11 -1.86 -21.99 31.37
CA TYR A 11 -2.12 -20.54 31.39
C TYR A 11 -0.92 -19.67 30.96
N THR A 12 -0.47 -19.80 29.72
CA THR A 12 0.38 -18.77 29.09
C THR A 12 -0.09 -18.41 27.70
N SER A 13 -1.42 -18.34 27.50
CA SER A 13 -1.94 -17.52 26.40
C SER A 13 -1.61 -16.06 26.74
N ILE A 14 -0.42 -15.60 26.34
CA ILE A 14 -0.18 -14.18 26.14
C ILE A 14 -1.37 -13.73 25.26
N PRO A 15 -2.27 -12.83 25.74
CA PRO A 15 -3.34 -12.34 24.90
C PRO A 15 -2.68 -11.88 23.61
N ALA A 16 -3.16 -12.40 22.47
CA ALA A 16 -2.54 -12.11 21.18
C ALA A 16 -2.26 -10.61 21.15
N PRO A 17 -0.98 -10.18 21.10
CA PRO A 17 -0.64 -8.79 21.33
C PRO A 17 -1.52 -7.97 20.40
N PRO A 18 -2.22 -6.94 20.92
CA PRO A 18 -3.21 -6.22 20.14
C PRO A 18 -2.55 -5.85 18.83
N PRO A 19 -3.15 -6.20 17.67
CA PRO A 19 -2.49 -5.99 16.39
C PRO A 19 -2.05 -4.55 16.37
N ARG A 20 -0.73 -4.32 16.25
CA ARG A 20 -0.18 -2.98 16.10
C ARG A 20 -1.02 -2.34 15.00
N ARG A 21 -1.78 -1.30 15.35
CA ARG A 21 -2.77 -0.71 14.46
C ARG A 21 -2.01 0.11 13.42
N PHE A 22 -1.47 -0.57 12.43
CA PHE A 22 -0.79 0.02 11.30
C PHE A 22 -1.82 0.56 10.32
N PHE A 23 -1.58 1.74 9.80
CA PHE A 23 -2.45 2.35 8.80
C PHE A 23 -1.67 3.27 7.91
N ILE A 24 -2.26 3.57 6.77
CA ILE A 24 -1.93 4.74 5.95
C ILE A 24 -3.16 5.64 5.89
N VAL A 25 -2.96 6.92 5.66
CA VAL A 25 -4.04 7.88 5.41
C VAL A 25 -4.12 8.11 3.91
N THR A 26 -5.32 8.09 3.37
CA THR A 26 -5.63 8.46 1.98
C THR A 26 -6.61 9.63 1.99
N LEU A 27 -6.94 10.18 0.82
CA LEU A 27 -8.03 11.17 0.71
C LEU A 27 -9.39 10.62 1.14
N ALA A 28 -9.58 9.29 1.06
CA ALA A 28 -10.79 8.60 1.52
C ALA A 28 -10.75 8.27 3.04
N GLY A 29 -9.72 8.73 3.76
CA GLY A 29 -9.52 8.45 5.18
C GLY A 29 -8.48 7.36 5.46
N PRO A 30 -8.35 6.94 6.73
CA PRO A 30 -7.38 5.93 7.14
C PRO A 30 -7.73 4.54 6.59
N LYS A 31 -6.72 3.84 6.06
CA LYS A 31 -6.77 2.47 5.58
C LYS A 31 -5.92 1.60 6.50
N TRP A 32 -6.55 0.60 7.11
CA TRP A 32 -5.92 -0.19 8.15
C TRP A 32 -5.27 -1.44 7.57
N TYR A 33 -4.17 -1.85 8.18
CA TYR A 33 -3.55 -3.12 7.89
C TYR A 33 -4.48 -4.27 8.28
N LEU A 34 -4.78 -5.12 7.29
CA LEU A 34 -5.52 -6.35 7.49
C LEU A 34 -4.54 -7.53 7.55
N LYS A 35 -4.58 -8.26 8.66
CA LYS A 35 -3.81 -9.49 8.83
C LYS A 35 -4.46 -10.61 8.02
N ASN A 36 -4.16 -10.63 6.72
CA ASN A 36 -4.55 -11.71 5.81
C ASN A 36 -3.34 -12.61 5.54
N PRO A 37 -3.38 -13.91 5.90
CA PRO A 37 -2.24 -14.82 5.72
C PRO A 37 -1.75 -14.93 4.27
N SER A 38 -2.67 -14.96 3.30
CA SER A 38 -2.35 -15.12 1.89
C SER A 38 -1.61 -13.91 1.32
N THR A 39 -2.08 -12.68 1.59
CA THR A 39 -1.40 -11.47 1.11
C THR A 39 -0.16 -11.14 1.94
N HIS A 40 -0.14 -11.52 3.21
CA HIS A 40 1.04 -11.41 4.07
C HIS A 40 2.20 -12.32 3.61
N HIS A 41 1.92 -13.53 3.13
CA HIS A 41 2.96 -14.42 2.59
C HIS A 41 3.75 -13.76 1.44
N TYR A 42 3.05 -13.11 0.52
CA TYR A 42 3.70 -12.40 -0.60
C TYR A 42 4.48 -11.18 -0.14
N TRP A 43 3.88 -10.38 0.75
CA TRP A 43 4.57 -9.24 1.35
C TRP A 43 5.84 -9.71 2.07
N ASN A 44 5.76 -10.76 2.89
CA ASN A 44 6.91 -11.27 3.64
C ASN A 44 8.03 -11.74 2.71
N LYS A 45 7.72 -12.43 1.60
CA LYS A 45 8.75 -12.83 0.63
C LYS A 45 9.56 -11.65 0.09
N ILE A 46 8.94 -10.49 -0.10
CA ILE A 46 9.58 -9.30 -0.64
C ILE A 46 10.30 -8.52 0.45
N TRP A 47 9.66 -8.36 1.62
CA TRP A 47 10.11 -7.47 2.68
C TRP A 47 10.85 -8.15 3.84
N HIS A 48 11.00 -9.48 3.87
CA HIS A 48 11.58 -10.21 5.01
C HIS A 48 12.96 -9.71 5.45
N ASN A 49 13.78 -9.25 4.49
CA ASN A 49 15.12 -8.72 4.76
C ASN A 49 15.15 -7.19 4.95
N CYS A 50 13.99 -6.53 4.93
CA CYS A 50 13.86 -5.08 4.98
C CYS A 50 13.23 -4.64 6.31
N ASN A 51 14.04 -3.99 7.15
CA ASN A 51 13.57 -3.33 8.37
C ASN A 51 13.30 -1.82 8.10
N GLY A 52 12.99 -1.06 9.15
CA GLY A 52 12.74 0.39 9.04
C GLY A 52 13.91 1.19 8.44
N GLY A 53 15.16 0.72 8.55
CA GLY A 53 16.32 1.34 7.91
C GLY A 53 16.32 1.15 6.40
N CYS A 54 16.00 -0.05 5.93
CA CYS A 54 15.86 -0.37 4.51
C CYS A 54 14.76 0.47 3.83
N PHE A 55 13.67 0.79 4.56
CA PHE A 55 12.59 1.62 4.02
C PHE A 55 13.08 3.01 3.56
N TYR A 56 14.02 3.62 4.29
CA TYR A 56 14.56 4.95 3.95
C TYR A 56 15.85 4.89 3.12
N GLN A 57 16.37 3.70 2.84
CA GLN A 57 17.68 3.53 2.20
C GLN A 57 17.68 4.05 0.76
N ASN A 58 18.80 4.67 0.37
CA ASN A 58 19.01 5.22 -0.97
C ASN A 58 17.86 6.15 -1.42
N ASN A 59 17.42 7.06 -0.54
CA ASN A 59 16.26 7.94 -0.79
C ASN A 59 15.03 7.15 -1.28
N PHE A 60 14.71 6.08 -0.55
CA PHE A 60 13.64 5.12 -0.87
C PHE A 60 13.86 4.28 -2.13
N GLY A 61 15.07 4.20 -2.69
CA GLY A 61 15.35 3.41 -3.90
C GLY A 61 14.95 1.93 -3.75
N TYR A 62 15.32 1.31 -2.63
CA TYR A 62 14.93 -0.08 -2.32
C TYR A 62 13.41 -0.22 -2.15
N THR A 63 12.80 0.69 -1.41
CA THR A 63 11.34 0.73 -1.20
C THR A 63 10.57 0.80 -2.50
N LYS A 64 11.01 1.63 -3.45
CA LYS A 64 10.35 1.78 -4.75
C LYS A 64 10.46 0.49 -5.58
N GLN A 65 11.59 -0.21 -5.50
CA GLN A 65 11.75 -1.53 -6.12
C GLN A 65 10.81 -2.55 -5.48
N HIS A 66 10.77 -2.62 -4.15
CA HIS A 66 9.87 -3.54 -3.44
C HIS A 66 8.39 -3.23 -3.71
N PHE A 67 8.01 -1.95 -3.84
CA PHE A 67 6.65 -1.59 -4.28
C PHE A 67 6.34 -2.13 -5.67
N LEU A 68 7.28 -2.04 -6.61
CA LEU A 68 7.10 -2.61 -7.95
C LEU A 68 6.94 -4.13 -7.90
N ASP A 69 7.82 -4.82 -7.16
CA ASP A 69 7.81 -6.27 -7.02
C ASP A 69 6.50 -6.75 -6.39
N GLU A 70 5.99 -6.04 -5.38
CA GLU A 70 4.77 -6.37 -4.67
C GLU A 70 3.53 -6.18 -5.56
N VAL A 71 3.42 -5.04 -6.24
CA VAL A 71 2.33 -4.80 -7.20
C VAL A 71 2.37 -5.84 -8.32
N ASN A 72 3.55 -6.16 -8.86
CA ASN A 72 3.70 -7.16 -9.91
C ASN A 72 3.38 -8.57 -9.43
N ARG A 73 3.67 -8.89 -8.17
CA ARG A 73 3.25 -10.17 -7.59
C ARG A 73 1.74 -10.28 -7.51
N TYR A 74 1.05 -9.20 -7.14
CA TYR A 74 -0.41 -9.16 -7.13
C TYR A 74 -1.02 -9.25 -8.53
N ARG A 75 -0.43 -8.56 -9.52
CA ARG A 75 -0.84 -8.66 -10.93
C ARG A 75 -0.66 -10.08 -11.49
N TYR A 76 0.41 -10.76 -11.11
CA TYR A 76 0.66 -12.15 -11.49
C TYR A 76 -0.44 -13.10 -10.98
N ILE A 77 -0.97 -12.88 -9.77
CA ILE A 77 -2.10 -13.67 -9.23
C ILE A 77 -3.34 -13.56 -10.12
N PHE A 78 -3.53 -12.41 -10.77
CA PHE A 78 -4.62 -12.18 -11.73
C PHE A 78 -4.27 -12.55 -13.18
N GLY A 79 -3.08 -13.10 -13.45
CA GLY A 79 -2.63 -13.40 -14.81
C GLY A 79 -2.33 -12.15 -15.66
N HIS A 80 -2.10 -11.00 -15.02
CA HIS A 80 -1.79 -9.75 -15.72
C HIS A 80 -0.29 -9.57 -15.93
N ASN A 81 0.07 -8.88 -17.03
CA ASN A 81 1.47 -8.56 -17.33
C ASN A 81 2.08 -7.64 -16.25
N PRO A 82 3.38 -7.79 -15.93
CA PRO A 82 4.05 -6.94 -14.95
C PRO A 82 4.15 -5.48 -15.46
N LEU A 83 4.03 -4.54 -14.53
CA LEU A 83 4.32 -3.13 -14.73
C LEU A 83 5.83 -2.90 -14.85
N LYS A 84 6.17 -1.85 -15.60
CA LYS A 84 7.53 -1.32 -15.70
C LYS A 84 7.57 0.11 -15.16
N ILE A 85 8.71 0.50 -14.57
CA ILE A 85 8.92 1.88 -14.15
C ILE A 85 9.04 2.76 -15.40
N SER A 86 8.32 3.89 -15.38
CA SER A 86 8.49 4.97 -16.36
C SER A 86 9.19 6.14 -15.68
N ASN A 87 10.30 6.60 -16.26
CA ASN A 87 11.04 7.75 -15.73
C ASN A 87 10.17 9.01 -15.67
N LYS A 88 9.29 9.22 -16.66
CA LYS A 88 8.34 10.34 -16.66
C LYS A 88 7.37 10.25 -15.48
N LEU A 89 6.74 9.09 -15.27
CA LEU A 89 5.80 8.90 -14.16
C LEU A 89 6.51 8.96 -12.80
N TYR A 90 7.74 8.44 -12.72
CA TYR A 90 8.58 8.51 -11.55
C TYR A 90 8.84 9.96 -11.12
N THR A 91 9.29 10.82 -12.04
CA THR A 91 9.56 12.24 -11.75
C THR A 91 8.29 12.95 -11.30
N LEU A 92 7.16 12.71 -11.96
CA LEU A 92 5.87 13.29 -11.59
C LEU A 92 5.39 12.83 -10.20
N ALA A 93 5.57 11.54 -9.89
CA ALA A 93 5.21 10.99 -8.59
C ALA A 93 6.11 11.57 -7.48
N GLN A 94 7.41 11.67 -7.73
CA GLN A 94 8.37 12.21 -6.78
C GLN A 94 8.08 13.67 -6.44
N PHE A 95 7.91 14.51 -7.47
CA PHE A 95 7.51 15.91 -7.31
C PHE A 95 6.21 16.04 -6.49
N ARG A 96 5.23 15.15 -6.73
CA ARG A 96 3.98 15.16 -5.96
C ARG A 96 4.17 14.78 -4.50
N ALA A 97 5.01 13.81 -4.20
CA ALA A 97 5.30 13.43 -2.82
C ALA A 97 6.01 14.57 -2.06
N GLU A 98 6.93 15.27 -2.73
CA GLU A 98 7.63 16.44 -2.18
C GLU A 98 6.68 17.60 -1.90
N LEU A 99 5.81 17.94 -2.86
CA LEU A 99 4.82 19.00 -2.67
C LEU A 99 3.87 18.72 -1.49
N MET A 100 3.41 17.46 -1.33
CA MET A 100 2.57 17.09 -0.18
C MET A 100 3.31 17.18 1.16
N ASN A 101 4.63 16.94 1.13
CA ASN A 101 5.48 17.06 2.31
C ASN A 101 5.67 18.53 2.69
N GLU A 102 5.97 19.41 1.74
CA GLU A 102 6.10 20.85 1.95
C GLU A 102 4.81 21.45 2.53
N ASP A 103 3.66 21.08 1.97
CA ASP A 103 2.34 21.53 2.42
C ASP A 103 1.83 20.83 3.69
N ASN A 104 2.55 19.80 4.17
CA ASN A 104 2.17 18.95 5.29
C ASN A 104 0.74 18.36 5.19
N LYS A 105 0.25 18.08 3.97
CA LYS A 105 -1.09 17.52 3.76
C LYS A 105 -1.20 16.74 2.45
N LEU A 106 -2.17 15.82 2.39
CA LEU A 106 -2.52 15.16 1.14
C LEU A 106 -3.26 16.15 0.22
N LEU A 107 -2.78 16.26 -1.02
CA LEU A 107 -3.28 17.21 -2.01
C LEU A 107 -4.00 16.47 -3.13
N PRO A 108 -5.31 16.68 -3.34
CA PRO A 108 -6.02 16.07 -4.46
C PRO A 108 -5.46 16.56 -5.79
N ASN A 109 -5.29 15.64 -6.75
CA ASN A 109 -4.81 15.99 -8.07
C ASN A 109 -5.86 16.80 -8.85
N ARG A 110 -5.51 18.03 -9.22
CA ARG A 110 -6.35 18.87 -10.10
C ARG A 110 -6.15 18.55 -11.59
N ASP A 111 -5.01 17.96 -11.95
CA ASP A 111 -4.65 17.61 -13.32
C ASP A 111 -4.94 16.12 -13.59
N LYS A 112 -5.89 15.84 -14.49
CA LYS A 112 -6.35 14.47 -14.80
C LYS A 112 -5.52 13.75 -15.88
N GLN A 113 -4.39 14.30 -16.32
CA GLN A 113 -3.58 13.68 -17.37
C GLN A 113 -3.07 12.27 -17.01
N ASN A 114 -2.78 12.02 -15.73
CA ASN A 114 -2.38 10.70 -15.24
C ASN A 114 -3.18 10.35 -14.00
N ASN A 115 -3.45 9.05 -13.84
CA ASN A 115 -4.03 8.55 -12.62
C ASN A 115 -3.04 8.63 -11.45
N GLU A 116 -3.57 8.78 -10.25
CA GLU A 116 -2.79 8.97 -9.05
C GLU A 116 -3.39 8.25 -7.85
N ILE A 117 -2.51 7.65 -7.03
CA ILE A 117 -2.83 7.19 -5.68
C ILE A 117 -1.88 7.92 -4.74
N ILE A 118 -2.43 8.68 -3.78
CA ILE A 118 -1.64 9.36 -2.75
C ILE A 118 -1.96 8.80 -1.38
N PHE A 119 -0.93 8.77 -0.53
CA PHE A 119 -1.08 8.35 0.85
C PHE A 119 -0.05 9.03 1.76
N TYR A 120 -0.38 9.07 3.04
CA TYR A 120 0.53 9.43 4.11
C TYR A 120 0.68 8.24 5.05
N ALA A 121 1.92 7.85 5.34
CA ALA A 121 2.22 6.74 6.24
C ALA A 121 2.96 7.27 7.48
N PRO A 122 2.35 7.24 8.67
CA PRO A 122 3.02 7.66 9.89
C PRO A 122 4.05 6.61 10.36
N TYR A 123 5.03 7.03 11.16
CA TYR A 123 5.93 6.14 11.92
C TYR A 123 6.66 5.06 11.10
N GLY A 124 6.94 5.30 9.82
CA GLY A 124 7.63 4.35 8.94
C GLY A 124 6.74 3.21 8.41
N TYR A 125 5.42 3.29 8.56
CA TYR A 125 4.49 2.27 8.05
C TYR A 125 4.36 2.25 6.52
N GLY A 126 5.10 3.09 5.81
CA GLY A 126 5.07 3.14 4.35
C GLY A 126 5.48 1.82 3.69
N MET A 127 6.29 0.98 4.36
CA MET A 127 6.61 -0.37 3.87
C MET A 127 5.39 -1.28 3.71
N TYR A 128 4.27 -0.97 4.39
CA TYR A 128 3.02 -1.71 4.28
C TYR A 128 2.02 -1.06 3.32
N ALA A 129 2.36 0.07 2.68
CA ALA A 129 1.41 0.86 1.92
C ALA A 129 0.78 0.07 0.76
N ILE A 130 1.59 -0.64 -0.04
CA ILE A 130 1.08 -1.43 -1.17
C ILE A 130 0.15 -2.55 -0.69
N LYS A 131 0.54 -3.30 0.33
CA LYS A 131 -0.32 -4.34 0.93
C LYS A 131 -1.63 -3.77 1.47
N ILE A 132 -1.58 -2.65 2.19
CA ILE A 132 -2.79 -2.01 2.74
C ILE A 132 -3.71 -1.57 1.60
N LEU A 133 -3.17 -0.94 0.56
CA LEU A 133 -3.95 -0.51 -0.61
C LEU A 133 -4.54 -1.70 -1.37
N PHE A 134 -3.77 -2.79 -1.54
CA PHE A 134 -4.23 -4.01 -2.17
C PHE A 134 -5.36 -4.66 -1.37
N ASP A 135 -5.17 -4.88 -0.06
CA ASP A 135 -6.17 -5.50 0.79
C ASP A 135 -7.44 -4.66 0.87
N ASP A 136 -7.32 -3.33 1.03
CA ASP A 136 -8.46 -2.42 1.02
C ASP A 136 -9.22 -2.53 -0.30
N THR A 137 -8.53 -2.53 -1.43
CA THR A 137 -9.17 -2.68 -2.76
C THR A 137 -9.85 -4.04 -2.87
N TYR A 138 -9.09 -5.12 -2.69
CA TYR A 138 -9.55 -6.49 -2.95
C TYR A 138 -10.68 -6.92 -2.02
N PHE A 139 -10.65 -6.53 -0.73
CA PHE A 139 -11.64 -6.97 0.26
C PHE A 139 -12.80 -5.97 0.46
N SER A 140 -12.63 -4.67 0.20
CA SER A 140 -13.73 -3.69 0.36
C SER A 140 -14.77 -3.76 -0.75
N HIS A 141 -14.45 -4.33 -1.92
CA HIS A 141 -15.41 -4.53 -3.02
C HIS A 141 -16.59 -5.46 -2.67
N LYS A 142 -16.55 -6.16 -1.54
CA LYS A 142 -17.71 -6.95 -1.07
C LYS A 142 -18.80 -6.11 -0.40
N LYS A 143 -18.58 -4.82 -0.01
CA LYS A 143 -19.52 -4.11 0.88
C LYS A 143 -19.75 -2.58 0.78
N LEU A 144 -19.13 -1.75 -0.09
CA LEU A 144 -19.24 -0.28 0.11
C LEU A 144 -19.57 0.63 -1.09
N ASN A 145 -20.26 1.73 -0.73
CA ASN A 145 -20.81 2.86 -1.49
C ASN A 145 -19.96 3.39 -2.67
N ARG A 146 -20.66 3.69 -3.78
CA ARG A 146 -20.11 4.19 -5.07
C ARG A 146 -19.10 5.34 -4.94
N LYS A 147 -19.33 6.31 -4.03
CA LYS A 147 -18.46 7.49 -3.86
C LYS A 147 -17.11 7.19 -3.18
N ALA A 148 -17.09 6.21 -2.27
CA ALA A 148 -15.85 5.72 -1.64
C ALA A 148 -15.06 4.82 -2.61
N ALA A 149 -15.77 4.08 -3.46
CA ALA A 149 -15.19 3.36 -4.59
C ALA A 149 -14.52 4.35 -5.57
N GLU A 150 -15.17 5.43 -6.00
CA GLU A 150 -14.60 6.39 -6.96
C GLU A 150 -13.28 7.05 -6.48
N VAL A 151 -13.12 7.33 -5.18
CA VAL A 151 -11.87 7.90 -4.59
C VAL A 151 -10.85 6.82 -4.22
N GLY A 152 -11.30 5.60 -3.90
CA GLY A 152 -10.45 4.44 -3.54
C GLY A 152 -10.03 3.56 -4.73
N ASN A 153 -10.63 3.71 -5.90
CA ASN A 153 -10.43 2.84 -7.07
C ASN A 153 -9.12 3.09 -7.83
N GLY A 154 -8.27 4.03 -7.39
CA GLY A 154 -6.97 4.25 -8.01
C GLY A 154 -6.13 2.97 -8.04
N PHE A 155 -6.15 2.21 -6.95
CA PHE A 155 -5.37 0.98 -6.88
C PHE A 155 -5.97 -0.15 -7.75
N ALA A 156 -7.31 -0.23 -7.88
CA ALA A 156 -7.95 -1.13 -8.85
C ALA A 156 -7.53 -0.80 -10.29
N GLY A 157 -7.43 0.50 -10.63
CA GLY A 157 -6.91 0.96 -11.91
C GLY A 157 -5.45 0.55 -12.13
N LEU A 158 -4.60 0.66 -11.12
CA LEU A 158 -3.20 0.19 -11.20
C LEU A 158 -3.10 -1.33 -11.47
N LEU A 159 -4.06 -2.10 -10.96
CA LEU A 159 -4.13 -3.55 -11.15
C LEU A 159 -4.76 -3.98 -12.48
N SER A 160 -5.25 -3.06 -13.32
CA SER A 160 -5.96 -3.43 -14.55
C SER A 160 -5.05 -4.12 -15.57
N TYR A 161 -5.63 -5.00 -16.39
CA TYR A 161 -4.88 -5.82 -17.36
C TYR A 161 -4.05 -5.01 -18.36
N ASP A 162 -4.61 -3.88 -18.82
CA ASP A 162 -4.02 -2.98 -19.81
C ASP A 162 -2.90 -2.08 -19.25
N GLN A 163 -2.76 -2.00 -17.93
CA GLN A 163 -1.76 -1.14 -17.30
C GLN A 163 -0.34 -1.65 -17.54
N ARG A 164 0.56 -0.75 -17.97
CA ARG A 164 1.96 -1.11 -18.33
C ARG A 164 3.02 -0.35 -17.55
N TYR A 165 2.72 0.89 -17.16
CA TYR A 165 3.71 1.78 -16.59
C TYR A 165 3.27 2.35 -15.25
N VAL A 166 4.22 2.50 -14.34
CA VAL A 166 4.04 3.09 -13.01
C VAL A 166 5.24 3.95 -12.64
N GLY A 167 5.03 4.89 -11.73
CA GLY A 167 6.06 5.67 -11.07
C GLY A 167 5.74 5.80 -9.59
N PHE A 168 6.76 5.68 -8.74
CA PHE A 168 6.64 5.78 -7.29
C PHE A 168 7.45 6.97 -6.78
N GLY A 169 6.79 7.85 -6.04
CA GLY A 169 7.39 8.99 -5.36
C GLY A 169 7.20 8.87 -3.87
N LEU A 170 8.25 9.16 -3.11
CA LEU A 170 8.25 9.11 -1.65
C LEU A 170 9.02 10.31 -1.10
N SER A 171 8.47 10.96 -0.09
CA SER A 171 9.11 12.08 0.59
C SER A 171 8.96 11.95 2.10
N ARG A 172 10.08 12.06 2.82
CA ARG A 172 10.14 11.87 4.27
C ARG A 172 9.76 13.17 4.99
N SER A 173 8.82 13.08 5.92
CA SER A 173 8.54 14.14 6.89
C SER A 173 9.06 13.74 8.27
N ILE A 174 9.00 14.66 9.24
CA ILE A 174 9.36 14.37 10.63
C ILE A 174 8.48 13.27 11.22
N ASN A 175 7.19 13.27 10.86
CA ASN A 175 6.17 12.40 11.47
C ASN A 175 5.82 11.17 10.62
N GLY A 176 6.34 11.07 9.40
CA GLY A 176 5.97 9.99 8.49
C GLY A 176 6.54 10.13 7.09
N THR A 177 5.79 9.65 6.11
CA THR A 177 6.20 9.63 4.71
C THR A 177 5.00 9.87 3.82
N TYR A 178 5.12 10.85 2.93
CA TYR A 178 4.18 11.08 1.85
C TYR A 178 4.55 10.21 0.67
N GLY A 179 3.55 9.52 0.10
CA GLY A 179 3.71 8.64 -1.04
C GLY A 179 2.76 9.03 -2.16
N CYS A 180 3.26 8.95 -3.39
CA CYS A 180 2.49 9.13 -4.61
C CYS A 180 2.82 7.99 -5.57
N ILE A 181 1.77 7.39 -6.16
CA ILE A 181 1.87 6.41 -7.22
C ILE A 181 1.20 7.01 -8.44
N LYS A 182 1.97 7.23 -9.50
CA LYS A 182 1.47 7.66 -10.80
C LYS A 182 1.42 6.48 -11.75
N TYR A 183 0.36 6.37 -12.53
CA TYR A 183 0.25 5.35 -13.56
C TYR A 183 -0.52 5.92 -14.75
N SER A 184 -0.24 5.41 -15.95
CA SER A 184 -0.87 5.93 -17.17
C SER A 184 -2.39 5.84 -17.07
N SER A 185 -3.08 6.86 -17.58
CA SER A 185 -4.48 6.72 -17.97
C SER A 185 -4.55 5.66 -19.08
N LYS A 186 -5.69 4.95 -19.18
CA LYS A 186 -5.91 4.03 -20.31
C LYS A 186 -5.64 4.81 -21.61
N PRO A 187 -4.97 4.20 -22.61
CA PRO A 187 -4.90 4.81 -23.93
C PRO A 187 -6.31 5.07 -24.49
#